data_AF-J9GV98-F1
#
_entry.id   AF-J9GV98-F1
#
_cell.length_a   1.000
_cell.length_b   1.000
_cell.length_c   1.000
_cell.angle_alpha   90.00
_cell.angle_beta   90.00
_cell.angle_gamma   90.00
#
_symmetry.space_group_name_H-M   'P 1'
#
loop_
_entity.id
_entity.type
_entity.pdbx_description
1 polymer ?
#
loop_
_entity_poly.entity_id
_entity_poly.type
_entity_poly.pdbx_seq_one_letter_code
_entity_poly.pdbx_strand_id
1 'polypeptide(L)'
;MEPYPNVLEIIVLPVWYKTWWALLLFLATFFGFITFVFRFFWMRKSMEAELELERRDKEHQEEINQMKMRFFINISHELRTPLTLILAPLQEIISKISDRWTRIPLEYIQRNANRLLHLVNQLMDYRRAELGVFELKVKRQNAHQLIQDNFLYYDKLSRHKKIVYTFHSEVEDKETSFHHFAWYNGHCAQNLCPTGHPCLCFNPFLRSNSFLK
;
A
#
# COMPACT_ATOMS: atom_id res chain seq x y z
N MET A 1 -106.33 8.74 -34.66
CA MET A 1 -105.14 9.04 -33.83
C MET A 1 -103.93 8.98 -34.73
N GLU A 2 -103.37 10.12 -35.13
CA GLU A 2 -102.08 10.15 -35.83
C GLU A 2 -100.92 10.08 -34.81
N PRO A 3 -99.86 9.29 -35.08
CA PRO A 3 -98.77 9.10 -34.14
C PRO A 3 -97.79 10.28 -34.21
N TYR A 4 -97.49 10.88 -33.06
CA TYR A 4 -96.44 11.90 -32.90
C TYR A 4 -95.07 11.21 -32.94
N PRO A 5 -94.15 11.62 -33.84
CA PRO A 5 -92.83 11.02 -33.92
C PRO A 5 -91.97 11.44 -32.72
N ASN A 6 -91.42 10.46 -32.01
CA ASN A 6 -90.46 10.70 -30.93
C ASN A 6 -89.09 11.03 -31.55
N VAL A 7 -88.71 12.31 -31.54
CA VAL A 7 -87.37 12.75 -31.93
C VAL A 7 -86.43 12.62 -30.74
N LEU A 8 -85.41 11.77 -30.87
CA LEU A 8 -84.34 11.59 -29.87
C LEU A 8 -83.18 12.53 -30.22
N GLU A 9 -82.98 13.56 -29.41
CA GLU A 9 -81.89 14.53 -29.56
C GLU A 9 -80.60 13.97 -28.94
N ILE A 10 -79.67 13.51 -29.79
CA ILE A 10 -78.35 13.02 -29.35
C ILE A 10 -77.39 14.21 -29.26
N ILE A 11 -77.17 14.72 -28.06
CA ILE A 11 -76.17 15.76 -27.80
C ILE A 11 -74.80 15.09 -27.67
N VAL A 12 -73.96 15.23 -28.70
CA VAL A 12 -72.55 14.82 -28.62
C VAL A 12 -71.82 15.85 -27.76
N LEU A 13 -71.50 15.48 -26.51
CA LEU A 13 -70.72 16.36 -25.63
C LEU A 13 -69.35 16.67 -26.27
N PRO A 14 -68.85 17.92 -26.13
CA PRO A 14 -67.57 18.31 -26.69
C PRO A 14 -66.45 17.47 -26.09
N VAL A 15 -65.57 16.97 -26.96
CA VAL A 15 -64.54 16.01 -26.57
C VAL A 15 -63.53 16.67 -25.64
N TRP A 16 -63.37 16.12 -24.44
CA TRP A 16 -62.63 16.73 -23.32
C TRP A 16 -61.15 17.03 -23.62
N TYR A 17 -60.49 16.25 -24.48
CA TYR A 17 -59.09 16.48 -24.88
C TYR A 17 -58.89 17.65 -25.85
N LYS A 18 -59.96 18.24 -26.41
CA LYS A 18 -59.90 19.45 -27.24
C LYS A 18 -59.91 20.75 -26.43
N THR A 19 -60.00 20.66 -25.10
CA THR A 19 -59.87 21.84 -24.24
C THR A 19 -58.42 22.32 -24.23
N TRP A 20 -58.20 23.64 -24.31
CA TRP A 20 -56.86 24.24 -24.33
C TRP A 20 -56.01 23.82 -23.12
N TRP A 21 -56.63 23.68 -21.94
CA TRP A 21 -55.96 23.22 -20.73
C TRP A 21 -55.48 21.76 -20.81
N ALA A 22 -56.23 20.86 -21.44
CA ALA A 22 -55.81 19.47 -21.62
C ALA A 22 -54.59 19.38 -22.56
N LEU A 23 -54.56 20.16 -23.64
CA LEU A 23 -53.40 20.25 -24.53
C LEU A 23 -52.15 20.79 -23.82
N LEU A 24 -52.30 21.82 -23.00
CA LEU A 24 -51.19 22.34 -22.18
C LEU A 24 -50.64 21.28 -21.22
N LEU A 25 -51.50 20.49 -20.59
CA LEU A 25 -51.10 19.40 -19.70
C LEU A 25 -50.31 18.34 -20.47
N PHE A 26 -50.79 17.89 -21.63
CA PHE A 26 -50.05 16.93 -22.46
C PHE A 26 -48.68 17.47 -22.88
N LEU A 27 -48.60 18.73 -23.33
CA LEU A 27 -47.32 19.36 -23.66
C LEU A 27 -46.39 19.44 -22.45
N ALA A 28 -46.90 19.82 -21.28
CA ALA A 28 -46.12 19.87 -20.04
C ALA A 28 -45.57 18.49 -19.67
N THR A 29 -46.39 17.43 -19.76
CA THR A 29 -45.92 16.05 -19.51
C THR A 29 -44.89 15.60 -20.53
N PHE A 30 -45.05 15.97 -21.80
CA PHE A 30 -44.11 15.64 -22.87
C PHE A 30 -42.76 16.33 -22.67
N PHE A 31 -42.74 17.63 -22.39
CA PHE A 31 -41.51 18.36 -22.07
C PHE A 31 -40.88 17.89 -20.75
N GLY A 32 -41.69 17.59 -19.73
CA GLY A 32 -41.24 16.98 -18.47
C GLY A 32 -40.55 15.64 -18.70
N PHE A 33 -41.14 14.77 -19.53
CA PHE A 33 -40.54 13.49 -19.89
C PHE A 33 -39.24 13.66 -20.69
N ILE A 34 -39.23 14.55 -21.69
CA ILE A 34 -38.03 14.86 -22.47
C ILE A 34 -36.90 15.36 -21.56
N THR A 35 -37.16 16.36 -20.72
CA THR A 35 -36.17 16.89 -19.78
C THR A 35 -35.68 15.83 -18.79
N PHE A 36 -36.57 14.96 -18.29
CA PHE A 36 -36.20 13.84 -17.44
C PHE A 36 -35.24 12.88 -18.14
N VAL A 37 -35.56 12.47 -19.37
CA VAL A 37 -34.71 11.58 -20.17
C VAL A 37 -33.36 12.24 -20.45
N PHE A 38 -33.34 13.50 -20.89
CA PHE A 38 -32.09 14.23 -21.11
C PHE A 38 -31.25 14.33 -19.84
N ARG A 39 -31.86 14.70 -18.70
CA ARG A 39 -31.20 14.74 -17.38
C ARG A 39 -30.60 13.38 -17.02
N PHE A 40 -31.35 12.30 -17.21
CA PHE A 40 -30.90 10.95 -16.89
C PHE A 40 -29.67 10.54 -17.72
N PHE A 41 -29.70 10.78 -19.04
CA PHE A 41 -28.57 10.49 -19.92
C PHE A 41 -27.34 11.36 -19.61
N TRP A 42 -27.54 12.66 -19.37
CA TRP A 42 -26.47 13.58 -19.01
C TRP A 42 -25.79 13.18 -17.70
N MET A 43 -26.57 12.85 -16.68
CA MET A 43 -26.06 12.40 -15.38
C MET A 43 -25.21 11.14 -15.51
N ARG A 44 -25.67 10.16 -16.30
CA ARG A 44 -24.92 8.93 -16.55
C ARG A 44 -23.58 9.19 -17.23
N LYS A 45 -23.56 10.08 -18.23
CA LYS A 45 -22.33 10.43 -18.95
C LYS A 45 -21.33 11.20 -18.09
N SER A 46 -21.81 12.09 -17.22
CA SER A 46 -20.95 12.80 -16.27
C SER A 46 -20.27 11.83 -15.29
N MET A 47 -21.02 10.86 -14.74
CA MET A 47 -20.47 9.87 -13.81
C MET A 47 -19.42 8.95 -14.48
N GLU A 48 -19.67 8.51 -15.72
CA GLU A 48 -18.70 7.70 -16.47
C GLU A 48 -17.39 8.49 -16.71
N ALA A 49 -17.49 9.76 -17.09
CA ALA A 49 -16.32 10.62 -17.31
C ALA A 49 -15.55 10.91 -16.02
N GLU A 50 -16.24 11.15 -14.91
CA GLU A 50 -15.61 11.40 -13.61
C GLU A 50 -14.86 10.17 -13.09
N LEU A 51 -15.44 8.97 -13.21
CA LEU A 51 -14.77 7.72 -12.88
C LEU A 51 -13.55 7.46 -13.76
N GLU A 52 -13.63 7.79 -15.05
CA GLU A 52 -12.48 7.63 -15.96
C GLU A 52 -11.35 8.61 -15.62
N LEU A 53 -11.69 9.86 -15.28
CA LEU A 53 -10.71 10.83 -14.79
C LEU A 53 -10.06 10.37 -13.49
N GLU A 54 -10.85 9.92 -12.51
CA GLU A 54 -10.32 9.42 -11.24
C GLU A 54 -9.40 8.20 -11.44
N ARG A 55 -9.75 7.30 -12.37
CA ARG A 55 -8.90 6.15 -12.72
C ARG A 55 -7.59 6.60 -13.35
N ARG A 56 -7.63 7.51 -14.33
CA ARG A 56 -6.42 8.04 -14.97
C ARG A 56 -5.53 8.77 -13.98
N ASP A 57 -6.11 9.54 -13.07
CA ASP A 57 -5.36 10.21 -12.01
C ASP A 57 -4.70 9.20 -11.09
N LYS A 58 -5.41 8.13 -10.68
CA LYS A 58 -4.84 7.05 -9.88
C LYS A 58 -3.71 6.32 -10.61
N GLU A 59 -3.92 5.94 -11.87
CA GLU A 59 -2.90 5.29 -12.70
C GLU A 59 -1.67 6.19 -12.85
N HIS A 60 -1.86 7.48 -13.13
CA HIS A 60 -0.77 8.44 -13.25
C HIS A 60 0.01 8.61 -11.94
N GLN A 61 -0.67 8.67 -10.80
CA GLN A 61 0.00 8.70 -9.49
C GLN A 61 0.79 7.42 -9.22
N GLU A 62 0.24 6.27 -9.60
CA GLU A 62 0.92 4.99 -9.44
C GLU A 62 2.16 4.90 -10.33
N GLU A 63 2.08 5.34 -11.59
CA GLU A 63 3.23 5.45 -12.50
C GLU A 63 4.32 6.36 -11.93
N ILE A 64 3.95 7.54 -11.41
CA ILE A 64 4.90 8.46 -10.76
C ILE A 64 5.58 7.77 -9.57
N ASN A 65 4.82 7.06 -8.75
CA ASN A 65 5.36 6.35 -7.59
C ASN A 65 6.32 5.23 -8.01
N GLN A 66 5.98 4.47 -9.05
CA GLN A 66 6.86 3.44 -9.60
C GLN A 66 8.15 4.04 -10.19
N MET A 67 8.06 5.16 -10.91
CA MET A 67 9.24 5.86 -11.45
C MET A 67 10.16 6.37 -10.34
N LYS A 68 9.60 7.01 -9.30
CA LYS A 68 10.35 7.43 -8.12
C LYS A 68 11.07 6.25 -7.47
N MET A 69 10.40 5.09 -7.33
CA MET A 69 11.00 3.89 -6.77
C MET A 69 12.21 3.42 -7.58
N ARG A 70 12.05 3.27 -8.90
CA ARG A 70 13.14 2.82 -9.78
C ARG A 70 14.33 3.77 -9.73
N PHE A 71 14.07 5.08 -9.71
CA PHE A 71 15.11 6.08 -9.55
C PHE A 71 15.93 5.89 -8.27
N PHE A 72 15.28 5.72 -7.11
CA PHE A 72 15.99 5.50 -5.85
C PHE A 72 16.75 4.18 -5.82
N ILE A 73 16.15 3.10 -6.34
CA ILE A 73 16.81 1.78 -6.46
C ILE A 73 18.10 1.93 -7.25
N ASN A 74 18.01 2.51 -8.45
CA ASN A 74 19.14 2.64 -9.35
C ASN A 74 20.25 3.49 -8.73
N ILE A 75 19.91 4.67 -8.19
CA ILE A 75 20.89 5.54 -7.52
C ILE A 75 21.58 4.81 -6.37
N SER A 76 20.84 4.08 -5.55
CA SER A 76 21.46 3.41 -4.40
C SER A 76 22.40 2.29 -4.81
N HIS A 77 22.11 1.60 -5.91
CA HIS A 77 23.04 0.63 -6.50
C HIS A 77 24.28 1.31 -7.09
N GLU A 78 24.11 2.41 -7.81
CA GLU A 78 25.19 3.21 -8.38
C GLU A 78 26.07 3.86 -7.30
N LEU A 79 25.51 4.23 -6.14
CA LEU A 79 26.25 4.76 -5.00
C LEU A 79 26.95 3.67 -4.20
N ARG A 80 26.35 2.48 -4.04
CA ARG A 80 26.94 1.37 -3.28
C ARG A 80 28.26 0.93 -3.90
N THR A 81 28.29 0.75 -5.22
CA THR A 81 29.43 0.20 -5.97
C THR A 81 30.73 0.98 -5.74
N PRO A 82 30.82 2.30 -5.99
CA PRO A 82 32.03 3.09 -5.74
C PRO A 82 32.38 3.13 -4.26
N LEU A 83 31.39 3.13 -3.36
CA LEU A 83 31.65 3.14 -1.93
C LEU A 83 32.31 1.84 -1.45
N THR A 84 31.86 0.69 -1.96
CA THR A 84 32.49 -0.60 -1.70
C THR A 84 33.89 -0.69 -2.30
N LEU A 85 34.11 -0.11 -3.48
CA LEU A 85 35.44 -0.03 -4.12
C LEU A 85 36.41 0.86 -3.33
N ILE A 86 35.93 1.86 -2.59
CA ILE A 86 36.76 2.67 -1.68
C ILE A 86 37.01 1.94 -0.35
N LEU A 87 35.99 1.28 0.20
CA LEU A 87 36.07 0.61 1.50
C LEU A 87 37.03 -0.59 1.50
N ALA A 88 37.04 -1.39 0.44
CA ALA A 88 37.88 -2.60 0.35
C ALA A 88 39.39 -2.30 0.48
N PRO A 89 40.01 -1.44 -0.35
CA PRO A 89 41.43 -1.11 -0.20
C PRO A 89 41.71 -0.34 1.09
N LEU A 90 40.76 0.48 1.57
CA LEU A 90 40.90 1.19 2.83
C LEU A 90 41.01 0.22 4.02
N GLN A 91 40.23 -0.85 4.04
CA GLN A 91 40.32 -1.92 5.04
C GLN A 91 41.67 -2.63 4.99
N GLU A 92 42.20 -2.91 3.80
CA GLU A 92 43.51 -3.55 3.62
C GLU A 92 44.67 -2.66 4.09
N ILE A 93 44.60 -1.35 3.83
CA ILE A 93 45.63 -0.39 4.28
C ILE A 93 45.61 -0.29 5.82
N ILE A 94 44.43 -0.20 6.43
CA ILE A 94 44.30 -0.12 7.89
C ILE A 94 44.83 -1.39 8.57
N SER A 95 44.67 -2.57 7.97
CA SER A 95 45.16 -3.83 8.55
C SER A 95 46.68 -3.98 8.47
N LYS A 96 47.34 -3.30 7.52
CA LYS A 96 48.81 -3.34 7.32
C LYS A 96 49.56 -2.24 8.06
N ILE A 97 48.91 -1.15 8.46
CA ILE A 97 49.55 -0.02 9.16
C ILE A 97 49.62 -0.29 10.67
N SER A 98 50.85 -0.28 11.21
CA SER A 98 51.14 -0.35 12.64
C SER A 98 51.21 1.02 13.31
N ASP A 99 51.53 2.08 12.55
CA ASP A 99 51.62 3.44 13.07
C ASP A 99 50.25 3.99 13.50
N ARG A 100 50.15 4.36 14.78
CA ARG A 100 48.91 4.84 15.39
C ARG A 100 48.47 6.19 14.81
N TRP A 101 49.42 7.06 14.47
CA TRP A 101 49.13 8.42 13.99
C TRP A 101 48.48 8.41 12.61
N THR A 102 48.88 7.47 11.75
CA THR A 102 48.29 7.27 10.42
C THR A 102 47.00 6.43 10.48
N ARG A 103 46.92 5.48 11.41
CA ARG A 103 45.77 4.57 11.53
C ARG A 103 44.49 5.25 12.01
N ILE A 104 44.57 6.15 13.00
CA ILE A 104 43.39 6.81 13.58
C ILE A 104 42.56 7.59 12.54
N PRO A 105 43.16 8.45 11.68
CA PRO A 105 42.44 9.14 10.60
C PRO A 105 41.78 8.17 9.60
N LEU A 106 42.48 7.10 9.21
CA LEU A 106 41.94 6.11 8.26
C LEU A 106 40.73 5.36 8.85
N GLU A 107 40.78 4.98 10.13
CA GLU A 107 39.64 4.39 10.83
C GLU A 107 38.46 5.37 10.96
N TYR A 108 38.72 6.68 11.02
CA TYR A 108 37.67 7.70 10.99
C TYR A 108 37.01 7.78 9.60
N ILE A 109 37.80 7.79 8.53
CA ILE A 109 37.29 7.78 7.14
C ILE A 109 36.45 6.51 6.91
N GLN A 110 36.96 5.34 7.33
CA GLN A 110 36.26 4.06 7.20
C GLN A 110 34.91 4.07 7.93
N ARG A 111 34.87 4.59 9.17
CA ARG A 111 33.62 4.71 9.93
C ARG A 111 32.60 5.60 9.23
N ASN A 112 33.03 6.73 8.65
CA ASN A 112 32.13 7.62 7.92
C ASN A 112 31.64 7.01 6.61
N ALA A 113 32.51 6.32 5.86
CA ALA A 113 32.12 5.60 4.65
C ALA A 113 31.11 4.47 4.95
N ASN A 114 31.35 3.68 6.00
CA ASN A 114 30.39 2.66 6.45
C ASN A 114 29.05 3.27 6.89
N ARG A 115 29.08 4.41 7.60
CA ARG A 115 27.86 5.12 7.97
C ARG A 115 27.07 5.59 6.74
N LEU A 116 27.75 6.13 5.73
CA LEU A 116 27.11 6.55 4.48
C LEU A 116 26.49 5.35 3.75
N LEU A 117 27.22 4.22 3.67
CA LEU A 117 26.69 2.98 3.09
C LEU A 117 25.40 2.55 3.76
N HIS A 118 25.38 2.61 5.10
CA HIS A 118 24.24 2.20 5.89
C HIS A 118 23.03 3.12 5.67
N LEU A 119 23.25 4.44 5.59
CA LEU A 119 22.20 5.41 5.28
C LEU A 119 21.60 5.21 3.89
N VAL A 120 22.43 4.93 2.87
CA VAL A 120 21.96 4.62 1.51
C VAL A 120 21.08 3.35 1.52
N ASN A 121 21.50 2.32 2.26
CA ASN A 121 20.69 1.10 2.40
C ASN A 121 19.36 1.34 3.12
N GLN A 122 19.37 2.11 4.22
CA GLN A 122 18.15 2.43 4.97
C GLN A 122 17.14 3.23 4.16
N LEU A 123 17.62 4.21 3.36
CA LEU A 123 16.75 4.97 2.47
C LEU A 123 16.04 4.05 1.47
N MET A 124 16.73 3.03 0.97
CA MET A 124 16.14 2.04 0.08
C MET A 124 15.10 1.16 0.75
N ASP A 125 15.40 0.68 1.94
CA ASP A 125 14.48 -0.16 2.70
C ASP A 125 13.20 0.61 3.05
N TYR A 126 13.33 1.89 3.42
CA TYR A 126 12.19 2.78 3.64
C TYR A 126 11.30 2.90 2.39
N ARG A 127 11.88 3.14 1.21
CA ARG A 127 11.10 3.26 -0.04
C ARG A 127 10.41 1.97 -0.45
N ARG A 128 11.04 0.81 -0.22
CA ARG A 128 10.42 -0.49 -0.47
C ARG A 128 9.25 -0.74 0.49
N ALA A 129 9.37 -0.31 1.74
CA ALA A 129 8.33 -0.45 2.76
C ALA A 129 7.11 0.46 2.49
N GLU A 130 7.33 1.74 2.13
CA GLU A 130 6.27 2.72 1.83
C GLU A 130 5.34 2.25 0.69
N LEU A 131 5.87 1.46 -0.23
CA LEU A 131 5.16 0.98 -1.43
C LEU A 131 4.71 -0.49 -1.31
N GLY A 132 4.86 -1.12 -0.14
CA GLY A 132 4.41 -2.50 0.12
C GLY A 132 5.21 -3.61 -0.58
N VAL A 133 6.34 -3.30 -1.22
CA VAL A 133 7.15 -4.25 -2.00
C VAL A 133 8.24 -4.93 -1.14
N PHE A 134 8.11 -4.87 0.18
CA PHE A 134 9.05 -5.53 1.08
C PHE A 134 8.77 -7.04 1.12
N GLU A 135 9.46 -7.80 0.27
CA GLU A 135 9.34 -9.26 0.25
C GLU A 135 9.98 -9.90 1.49
N LEU A 136 9.14 -10.41 2.38
CA LEU A 136 9.59 -11.14 3.56
C LEU A 136 10.09 -12.53 3.16
N LYS A 137 11.39 -12.80 3.36
CA LYS A 137 11.98 -14.13 3.16
C LYS A 137 12.02 -14.88 4.48
N VAL A 138 11.00 -15.71 4.71
CA VAL A 138 10.93 -16.57 5.91
C VAL A 138 11.97 -17.67 5.80
N LYS A 139 12.84 -17.79 6.81
CA LYS A 139 13.76 -18.92 6.99
C LYS A 139 13.57 -19.52 8.37
N ARG A 140 13.64 -20.85 8.46
CA ARG A 140 13.78 -21.55 9.75
C ARG A 140 15.18 -21.27 10.28
N GLN A 141 15.27 -20.69 11.47
CA GLN A 141 16.52 -20.45 12.18
C GLN A 141 16.29 -20.59 13.68
N ASN A 142 17.33 -20.96 14.42
CA ASN A 142 17.27 -21.02 15.87
C ASN A 142 17.22 -19.58 16.44
N ALA A 143 16.07 -19.22 17.02
CA ALA A 143 15.84 -17.90 17.59
C ALA A 143 16.80 -17.59 18.75
N HIS A 144 17.12 -18.59 19.57
CA HIS A 144 18.06 -18.47 20.68
C HIS A 144 19.45 -18.08 20.16
N GLN A 145 19.98 -18.83 19.19
CA GLN A 145 21.29 -18.56 18.60
C GLN A 145 21.35 -17.16 17.96
N LEU A 146 20.33 -16.78 17.17
CA LEU A 146 20.32 -15.46 16.54
C LEU A 146 20.33 -14.31 17.57
N ILE A 147 19.51 -14.42 18.62
CA ILE A 147 19.42 -13.37 19.64
C ILE A 147 20.69 -13.37 20.51
N GLN A 148 21.24 -14.55 20.79
CA GLN A 148 22.51 -14.69 21.52
C GLN A 148 23.68 -14.07 20.75
N ASP A 149 23.77 -14.31 19.44
CA ASP A 149 24.80 -13.69 18.58
C ASP A 149 24.67 -12.16 18.57
N ASN A 150 23.44 -11.65 18.47
CA ASN A 150 23.17 -10.22 18.58
C ASN A 150 23.54 -9.67 19.97
N PHE A 151 23.22 -10.40 21.03
CA PHE A 151 23.58 -10.03 22.40
C PHE A 151 25.11 -9.93 22.55
N LEU A 152 25.85 -10.95 22.12
CA LEU A 152 27.30 -10.98 22.20
C LEU A 152 27.96 -9.84 21.40
N TYR A 153 27.37 -9.45 20.27
CA TYR A 153 27.83 -8.31 19.49
C TYR A 153 27.84 -7.00 20.31
N TYR A 154 26.81 -6.77 21.13
CA TYR A 154 26.68 -5.55 21.94
C TYR A 154 27.30 -5.63 23.34
N ASP A 155 27.67 -6.83 23.83
CA ASP A 155 28.29 -7.00 25.17
C ASP A 155 29.49 -6.08 25.36
N LYS A 156 30.41 -6.05 24.38
CA LYS A 156 31.61 -5.20 24.43
C LYS A 156 31.28 -3.71 24.52
N LEU A 157 30.25 -3.26 23.79
CA LEU A 157 29.80 -1.86 23.84
C LEU A 157 29.11 -1.54 25.17
N SER A 158 28.33 -2.47 25.71
CA SER A 158 27.64 -2.30 27.00
C SER A 158 28.63 -2.11 28.15
N ARG A 159 29.71 -2.90 28.19
CA ARG A 159 30.80 -2.77 29.17
C ARG A 159 31.51 -1.42 29.07
N HIS A 160 31.75 -0.95 27.84
CA HIS A 160 32.37 0.35 27.64
C HIS A 160 31.49 1.51 28.12
N LYS A 161 30.18 1.42 27.86
CA LYS A 161 29.18 2.40 28.35
C LYS A 161 28.75 2.18 29.79
N LYS A 162 29.28 1.16 30.48
CA LYS A 162 28.91 0.75 31.85
C LYS A 162 27.41 0.49 32.03
N ILE A 163 26.79 -0.14 31.04
CA ILE A 163 25.37 -0.51 31.05
C ILE A 163 25.28 -1.97 31.51
N VAL A 164 24.38 -2.26 32.47
CA VAL A 164 24.06 -3.64 32.87
C VAL A 164 23.31 -4.31 31.73
N TYR A 165 23.89 -5.38 31.19
CA TYR A 165 23.37 -6.09 30.04
C TYR A 165 23.36 -7.59 30.30
N THR A 166 22.17 -8.15 30.46
CA THR A 166 21.94 -9.56 30.81
C THR A 166 21.04 -10.22 29.78
N PHE A 167 21.38 -11.47 29.44
CA PHE A 167 20.59 -12.31 28.54
C PHE A 167 19.85 -13.37 29.36
N HIS A 168 18.53 -13.40 29.24
CA HIS A 168 17.68 -14.44 29.80
C HIS A 168 16.88 -15.06 28.65
N SER A 169 16.92 -16.37 28.53
CA SER A 169 16.15 -17.11 27.52
C SER A 169 15.50 -18.32 28.15
N GLU A 170 14.19 -18.48 27.94
CA GLU A 170 13.41 -19.66 28.31
C GLU A 170 13.30 -20.65 27.14
N VAL A 171 13.85 -20.29 25.98
CA VAL A 171 13.75 -21.04 24.72
C VAL A 171 15.12 -21.63 24.44
N GLU A 172 15.37 -22.82 24.98
CA GLU A 172 16.60 -23.57 24.78
C GLU A 172 16.41 -24.53 23.58
N ASP A 173 17.23 -24.36 22.54
CA ASP A 173 17.39 -25.25 21.38
C ASP A 173 16.14 -25.76 20.64
N LYS A 174 15.06 -24.98 20.60
CA LYS A 174 13.93 -25.25 19.70
C LYS A 174 14.09 -24.49 18.38
N GLU A 175 14.09 -25.21 17.26
CA GLU A 175 13.85 -24.63 15.94
C GLU A 175 12.44 -24.03 15.90
N THR A 176 12.31 -22.78 16.32
CA THR A 176 11.05 -22.04 16.24
C THR A 176 10.99 -21.32 14.90
N SER A 177 10.01 -21.64 14.07
CA SER A 177 9.62 -20.79 12.96
C SER A 177 9.16 -19.45 13.53
N PHE A 178 9.80 -18.35 13.12
CA PHE A 178 9.31 -17.01 13.37
C PHE A 178 8.02 -16.81 12.58
N HIS A 179 6.88 -17.18 13.17
CA HIS A 179 5.57 -16.86 12.64
C HIS A 179 5.32 -15.37 12.89
N HIS A 180 5.61 -14.53 11.91
CA HIS A 180 5.06 -13.18 11.87
C HIS A 180 4.15 -13.05 10.64
N PHE A 181 2.95 -12.57 10.91
CA PHE A 181 1.80 -12.61 10.03
C PHE A 181 2.05 -11.87 8.71
N ALA A 182 1.83 -12.59 7.60
CA ALA A 182 1.97 -12.07 6.25
C ALA A 182 0.83 -11.09 5.94
N TRP A 183 1.09 -9.80 6.13
CA TRP A 183 0.28 -8.73 5.55
C TRP A 183 0.94 -8.27 4.26
N TYR A 184 0.34 -8.61 3.11
CA TYR A 184 0.81 -8.18 1.79
C TYR A 184 -0.36 -7.54 1.02
N ASN A 185 -0.21 -6.29 0.57
CA ASN A 185 -1.19 -5.57 -0.26
C ASN A 185 -2.65 -5.65 0.22
N GLY A 186 -2.90 -5.50 1.52
CA GLY A 186 -4.28 -5.47 2.05
C GLY A 186 -5.03 -6.81 2.06
N HIS A 187 -4.36 -7.92 1.72
CA HIS A 187 -4.94 -9.27 1.74
C HIS A 187 -4.10 -10.21 2.60
N CYS A 188 -4.76 -11.06 3.39
CA CYS A 188 -4.06 -12.13 4.11
C CYS A 188 -3.79 -13.28 3.13
N ALA A 189 -2.52 -13.49 2.77
CA ALA A 189 -2.13 -14.51 1.81
C ALA A 189 -2.18 -15.91 2.45
N GLN A 190 -3.25 -16.67 2.15
CA GLN A 190 -3.48 -18.03 2.69
C GLN A 190 -2.36 -19.03 2.32
N ASN A 191 -1.64 -18.80 1.22
CA ASN A 191 -0.61 -19.71 0.69
C ASN A 191 0.68 -19.75 1.53
N LEU A 192 0.80 -18.94 2.58
CA LEU A 192 1.93 -18.94 3.52
C LEU A 192 1.60 -19.63 4.86
N CYS A 193 0.37 -20.16 5.03
CA CYS A 193 0.00 -20.90 6.24
C CYS A 193 0.48 -22.35 6.14
N PRO A 194 1.31 -22.85 7.07
CA PRO A 194 1.58 -24.28 7.16
C PRO A 194 0.28 -25.02 7.48
N THR A 195 0.05 -26.12 6.77
CA THR A 195 -1.13 -26.97 6.95
C THR A 195 -1.24 -27.44 8.40
N GLY A 196 -2.36 -27.11 9.07
CA GLY A 196 -2.72 -27.67 10.37
C GLY A 196 -2.73 -26.72 11.58
N HIS A 197 -2.42 -25.43 11.43
CA HIS A 197 -2.53 -24.45 12.54
C HIS A 197 -3.31 -23.19 12.15
N PRO A 198 -4.12 -22.62 13.08
CA PRO A 198 -4.87 -21.39 12.81
C PRO A 198 -3.93 -20.20 12.65
N CYS A 199 -4.04 -19.49 11.52
CA CYS A 199 -3.32 -18.27 11.26
C CYS A 199 -4.11 -17.06 11.78
N LEU A 200 -3.49 -16.25 12.64
CA LEU A 200 -4.02 -14.94 13.02
C LEU A 200 -3.70 -13.93 11.91
N CYS A 201 -4.64 -13.13 11.44
CA CYS A 201 -4.34 -12.03 10.52
C CYS A 201 -4.48 -10.71 11.29
N PHE A 202 -3.37 -9.99 11.48
CA PHE A 202 -3.36 -8.74 12.24
C PHE A 202 -3.45 -7.53 11.30
N ASN A 203 -4.57 -6.81 11.30
CA ASN A 203 -4.72 -5.57 10.51
C ASN A 203 -4.13 -4.36 11.28
N PRO A 204 -2.99 -3.79 10.84
CA PRO A 204 -2.36 -2.68 11.56
C PRO A 204 -3.15 -1.37 11.47
N PHE A 205 -4.09 -1.23 10.53
CA PHE A 205 -4.94 -0.05 10.39
C PHE A 205 -6.21 -0.10 11.25
N LEU A 206 -6.77 -1.28 11.49
CA LEU A 206 -8.01 -1.44 12.26
C LEU A 206 -7.80 -1.91 13.71
N ARG A 207 -6.55 -2.22 14.11
CA ARG A 207 -6.20 -2.70 15.47
C ARG A 207 -7.10 -3.85 15.94
N SER A 208 -7.55 -4.67 15.00
CA SER A 208 -8.57 -5.71 15.16
C SER A 208 -8.02 -7.04 14.67
N ASN A 209 -8.22 -8.10 15.46
CA ASN A 209 -7.88 -9.47 15.08
C ASN A 209 -9.10 -10.13 14.43
N SER A 210 -8.94 -10.60 13.19
CA SER A 210 -9.90 -11.51 12.57
C SER A 210 -9.28 -12.90 12.47
N PHE A 211 -9.92 -13.89 13.08
CA PHE A 211 -9.57 -15.29 12.86
C PHE A 211 -10.15 -15.75 11.52
N LEU A 212 -9.29 -16.17 10.60
CA LEU A 212 -9.71 -16.97 9.47
C LEU A 212 -9.71 -18.43 9.94
N LYS A 213 -10.88 -19.06 9.87
CA LYS A 213 -11.07 -20.47 10.19
C LYS A 213 -10.68 -21.33 9.00
#